data_AF-A0A6J6ACU4-F1
#
_entry.id   AF-A0A6J6ACU4-F1
#
_cell.length_a   1.000
_cell.length_b   1.000
_cell.length_c   1.000
_cell.angle_alpha   90.00
_cell.angle_beta   90.00
_cell.angle_gamma   90.00
#
_symmetry.space_group_name_H-M   'P 1'
#
loop_
_entity.id
_entity.type
_entity.pdbx_description
1 polymer ?
#
loop_
_entity_poly.entity_id
_entity_poly.type
_entity_poly.pdbx_seq_one_letter_code
_entity_poly.pdbx_strand_id
1 'polypeptide(L)'
;MLNNESKYYVTHAAPTPVEAIRAIRKAGGVAVIAHPFASRRGQIITSSSFSDLVEAGLNGIEVHHRDQNAAEQENLIAIAHELKLVITGSSDYHGTGKLNGLAENTTHPAQWELLESQADARRVVRK
;
A
#
# COMPACT_ATOMS: atom_id res chain seq x y z
N MET A 1 25.76 -2.25 -5.67
CA MET A 1 24.29 -2.12 -5.49
C MET A 1 24.01 -0.82 -4.75
N LEU A 2 22.93 -0.12 -5.10
CA LEU A 2 22.44 1.03 -4.33
C LEU A 2 21.79 0.52 -3.05
N ASN A 3 22.14 1.09 -1.89
CA ASN A 3 21.51 0.80 -0.60
C ASN A 3 21.69 1.99 0.34
N ASN A 4 20.93 1.99 1.44
CA ASN A 4 20.92 3.09 2.41
C ASN A 4 22.18 3.11 3.31
N GLU A 5 23.00 2.06 3.29
CA GLU A 5 24.24 1.93 4.08
C GLU A 5 25.47 2.46 3.33
N SER A 6 25.31 2.77 2.04
CA SER A 6 26.37 3.27 1.18
C SER A 6 26.80 4.69 1.58
N LYS A 7 28.10 4.99 1.46
CA LYS A 7 28.66 6.34 1.68
C LYS A 7 28.11 7.43 0.76
N TYR A 8 27.40 7.04 -0.30
CA TYR A 8 26.76 7.94 -1.25
C TYR A 8 25.28 8.20 -0.93
N TYR A 9 24.70 7.49 0.04
CA TYR A 9 23.32 7.71 0.46
C TYR A 9 23.22 8.98 1.32
N VAL A 10 22.25 9.83 1.00
CA VAL A 10 21.92 11.01 1.79
C VAL A 10 20.48 10.86 2.26
N THR A 11 20.27 10.94 3.57
CA THR A 11 18.92 10.90 4.14
C THR A 11 18.14 12.13 3.69
N HIS A 12 16.84 11.97 3.49
CA HIS A 12 15.94 13.09 3.22
C HIS A 12 14.80 13.06 4.22
N ALA A 13 14.28 14.24 4.55
CA ALA A 13 13.09 14.34 5.37
C ALA A 13 11.88 13.80 4.58
N ALA A 14 11.17 12.85 5.18
CA ALA A 14 9.91 12.33 4.68
C ALA A 14 8.85 12.48 5.79
N PRO A 15 7.57 12.72 5.43
CA PRO A 15 6.50 12.73 6.42
C PRO A 15 6.37 11.35 7.07
N THR A 16 5.90 11.31 8.31
CA THR A 16 5.50 10.05 8.92
C THR A 16 4.33 9.43 8.13
N PRO A 17 4.14 8.10 8.16
CA PRO A 17 2.98 7.47 7.52
C PRO A 17 1.64 8.06 8.00
N VAL A 18 1.51 8.37 9.29
CA VAL A 18 0.32 9.02 9.86
C VAL A 18 0.08 10.40 9.25
N GLU A 19 1.11 11.23 9.11
CA GLU A 19 0.99 12.54 8.47
C GLU A 19 0.60 12.44 7.00
N ALA A 20 1.21 11.49 6.26
CA ALA A 20 0.90 11.25 4.86
C ALA A 20 -0.56 10.80 4.68
N ILE A 21 -1.05 9.87 5.51
CA ILE A 21 -2.44 9.41 5.49
C ILE A 21 -3.39 10.58 5.76
N ARG A 22 -3.15 11.35 6.82
CA ARG A 22 -3.99 12.52 7.15
C ARG A 22 -4.01 13.56 6.02
N ALA A 23 -2.89 13.78 5.35
CA ALA A 23 -2.82 14.68 4.21
C ALA A 23 -3.68 14.18 3.03
N ILE A 24 -3.59 12.88 2.68
CA ILE A 24 -4.41 12.25 1.63
C ILE A 24 -5.90 12.36 1.98
N ARG A 25 -6.28 12.02 3.22
CA ARG A 25 -7.66 12.10 3.70
C ARG A 25 -8.19 13.53 3.70
N LYS A 26 -7.39 14.51 4.12
CA LYS A 26 -7.76 15.94 4.07
C LYS A 26 -8.00 16.42 2.64
N ALA A 27 -7.33 15.85 1.65
CA ALA A 27 -7.58 16.12 0.23
C ALA A 27 -8.83 15.41 -0.33
N GLY A 28 -9.54 14.62 0.49
CA GLY A 28 -10.71 13.83 0.10
C GLY A 28 -10.38 12.53 -0.64
N GLY A 29 -9.11 12.12 -0.63
CA GLY A 29 -8.65 10.87 -1.23
C GLY A 29 -8.72 9.67 -0.29
N VAL A 30 -8.21 8.54 -0.78
CA VAL A 30 -8.05 7.30 -0.02
C VAL A 30 -6.59 6.94 0.14
N ALA A 31 -6.21 6.46 1.32
CA ALA A 31 -4.83 6.07 1.61
C ALA A 31 -4.67 4.55 1.59
N VAL A 32 -3.63 4.06 0.89
CA VAL A 32 -3.31 2.63 0.79
C VAL A 32 -1.83 2.43 1.13
N ILE A 33 -1.51 1.45 1.97
CA ILE A 33 -0.12 1.03 2.16
C ILE A 33 0.31 0.16 0.99
N ALA A 34 1.26 0.66 0.19
CA ALA A 34 1.87 -0.08 -0.91
C ALA A 34 2.91 -1.08 -0.38
N HIS A 35 2.91 -2.28 -0.98
CA HIS A 35 3.87 -3.38 -0.83
C HIS A 35 4.56 -3.42 0.55
N PRO A 36 3.81 -3.67 1.65
CA PRO A 36 4.26 -3.47 3.03
C PRO A 36 5.51 -4.28 3.40
N PHE A 37 5.75 -5.43 2.74
CA PHE A 37 6.93 -6.25 2.96
C PHE A 37 8.16 -5.84 2.15
N ALA A 38 8.06 -4.96 1.15
CA ALA A 38 9.21 -4.56 0.33
C ALA A 38 10.34 -3.90 1.17
N SER A 39 9.97 -3.11 2.18
CA SER A 39 10.91 -2.48 3.12
C SER A 39 11.10 -3.26 4.43
N ARG A 40 10.31 -4.33 4.65
CA ARG A 40 10.22 -5.09 5.91
C ARG A 40 10.34 -6.60 5.68
N ARG A 41 11.05 -7.01 4.63
CA ARG A 41 11.15 -8.41 4.23
C ARG A 41 11.66 -9.25 5.41
N GLY A 42 10.90 -10.28 5.77
CA GLY A 42 11.21 -11.15 6.91
C GLY A 42 10.81 -10.61 8.30
N GLN A 43 10.16 -9.45 8.40
CA GLN A 43 9.56 -8.99 9.66
C GLN A 43 8.16 -9.60 9.85
N ILE A 44 7.78 -9.81 11.11
CA ILE A 44 6.41 -10.20 11.46
C ILE A 44 5.57 -8.92 11.47
N ILE A 45 4.60 -8.84 10.56
CA ILE A 45 3.61 -7.77 10.52
C ILE A 45 2.32 -8.30 11.16
N THR A 46 1.78 -7.57 12.12
CA THR A 46 0.52 -7.86 12.82
C THR A 46 -0.50 -6.76 12.58
N SER A 47 -1.77 -7.00 12.92
CA SER A 47 -2.80 -5.95 12.87
C SER A 47 -2.43 -4.73 13.73
N SER A 48 -1.84 -4.95 14.92
CA SER A 48 -1.33 -3.88 15.78
C SER A 48 -0.24 -3.00 15.14
N SER A 49 0.43 -3.50 14.10
CA SER A 49 1.40 -2.70 13.34
C SER A 49 0.76 -1.57 12.53
N PHE A 50 -0.57 -1.59 12.36
CA PHE A 50 -1.33 -0.63 11.57
C PHE A 50 -2.33 0.19 12.39
N SER A 51 -2.44 -0.02 13.71
CA SER A 51 -3.46 0.65 14.54
C SER A 51 -3.45 2.17 14.38
N ASP A 52 -2.29 2.82 14.55
CA ASP A 52 -2.15 4.27 14.38
C ASP A 52 -2.48 4.74 12.96
N LEU A 53 -2.25 3.88 11.95
CA LEU A 53 -2.51 4.19 10.55
C LEU A 53 -4.02 4.11 10.26
N VAL A 54 -4.70 3.11 10.79
CA VAL A 54 -6.16 2.98 10.72
C VAL A 54 -6.82 4.15 11.43
N GLU A 55 -6.36 4.52 12.63
CA GLU A 55 -6.83 5.71 13.35
C GLU A 55 -6.58 7.01 12.56
N ALA A 56 -5.49 7.09 11.80
CA ALA A 56 -5.20 8.21 10.92
C ALA A 56 -6.10 8.26 9.67
N GLY A 57 -6.81 7.17 9.35
CA GLY A 57 -7.73 7.06 8.21
C GLY A 57 -7.21 6.20 7.05
N LEU A 58 -6.41 5.16 7.33
CA LEU A 58 -6.01 4.20 6.31
C LEU A 58 -7.22 3.48 5.71
N ASN A 59 -7.29 3.38 4.39
CA ASN A 59 -8.42 2.76 3.67
C ASN A 59 -8.10 1.36 3.13
N GLY A 60 -6.85 1.10 2.76
CA GLY A 60 -6.48 -0.15 2.12
C GLY A 60 -5.03 -0.57 2.33
N ILE A 61 -4.76 -1.79 1.89
CA ILE A 61 -3.43 -2.38 1.91
C ILE A 61 -3.20 -3.16 0.62
N GLU A 62 -1.98 -3.08 0.09
CA GLU A 62 -1.58 -3.89 -1.06
C GLU A 62 -1.16 -5.28 -0.63
N VAL A 63 -1.88 -6.28 -1.12
CA VAL A 63 -1.63 -7.71 -0.88
C VAL A 63 -1.03 -8.35 -2.13
N HIS A 64 -1.62 -8.11 -3.29
CA HIS A 64 -1.17 -8.78 -4.52
C HIS A 64 -0.03 -7.99 -5.14
N HIS A 65 1.20 -8.36 -4.78
CA HIS A 65 2.44 -7.80 -5.30
C HIS A 65 3.54 -8.87 -5.32
N ARG A 66 4.43 -8.84 -6.32
CA ARG A 66 5.45 -9.89 -6.52
C ARG A 66 6.45 -10.03 -5.37
N ASP A 67 6.65 -8.97 -4.60
CA ASP A 67 7.55 -8.96 -3.44
C ASP A 67 6.94 -9.65 -2.22
N GLN A 68 5.70 -10.13 -2.33
CA GLN A 68 4.96 -10.83 -1.27
C GLN A 68 4.76 -12.29 -1.66
N ASN A 69 5.34 -13.20 -0.88
CA ASN A 69 5.11 -14.63 -1.05
C ASN A 69 3.71 -15.04 -0.55
N ALA A 70 3.29 -16.28 -0.80
CA ALA A 70 1.95 -16.75 -0.45
C ALA A 70 1.60 -16.59 1.05
N ALA A 71 2.53 -16.90 1.95
CA ALA A 71 2.30 -16.77 3.40
C ALA A 71 2.21 -15.30 3.84
N GLU A 72 3.01 -14.42 3.23
CA GLU A 72 2.94 -12.97 3.44
C GLU A 72 1.59 -12.41 2.96
N GLN A 73 1.09 -12.86 1.80
CA GLN A 73 -0.23 -12.49 1.29
C GLN A 73 -1.35 -12.98 2.21
N GLU A 74 -1.32 -14.25 2.64
CA GLU A 74 -2.31 -14.80 3.57
C GLU A 74 -2.38 -14.00 4.89
N ASN A 75 -1.22 -13.65 5.45
CA ASN A 75 -1.15 -12.82 6.65
C ASN A 75 -1.77 -11.42 6.43
N LEU A 76 -1.48 -10.78 5.30
CA LEU A 76 -2.04 -9.46 5.00
C LEU A 76 -3.54 -9.50 4.68
N ILE A 77 -4.02 -10.58 4.07
CA ILE A 77 -5.46 -10.81 3.88
C ILE A 77 -6.14 -10.91 5.25
N ALA A 78 -5.58 -11.68 6.19
CA ALA A 78 -6.12 -11.79 7.54
C ALA A 78 -6.16 -10.42 8.25
N ILE A 79 -5.07 -9.65 8.16
CA ILE A 79 -4.98 -8.29 8.73
C ILE A 79 -5.99 -7.34 8.06
N ALA A 80 -6.11 -7.40 6.73
CA ALA A 80 -7.05 -6.56 6.00
C ALA A 80 -8.50 -6.85 6.42
N HIS A 81 -8.85 -8.12 6.62
CA HIS A 81 -10.17 -8.50 7.13
C HIS A 81 -10.40 -8.03 8.58
N GLU A 82 -9.42 -8.21 9.46
CA GLU A 82 -9.50 -7.78 10.86
C GLU A 82 -9.71 -6.26 10.98
N LEU A 83 -8.95 -5.49 10.20
CA LEU A 83 -8.95 -4.03 10.22
C LEU A 83 -9.95 -3.40 9.25
N LYS A 84 -10.73 -4.22 8.51
CA LYS A 84 -11.69 -3.80 7.48
C LYS A 84 -11.07 -2.91 6.39
N LEU A 85 -9.83 -3.22 6.00
CA LEU A 85 -9.11 -2.55 4.94
C LEU A 85 -9.47 -3.13 3.57
N VAL A 86 -9.50 -2.28 2.56
CA VAL A 86 -9.59 -2.70 1.16
C VAL A 86 -8.33 -3.45 0.76
N ILE A 87 -8.51 -4.58 0.08
CA ILE A 87 -7.41 -5.37 -0.48
C ILE A 87 -7.11 -4.88 -1.89
N THR A 88 -5.87 -4.45 -2.12
CA THR A 88 -5.41 -3.96 -3.42
C THR A 88 -4.29 -4.82 -4.00
N GLY A 89 -4.08 -4.66 -5.30
CA GLY A 89 -2.99 -5.28 -6.04
C GLY A 89 -2.49 -4.37 -7.15
N SER A 90 -1.18 -4.36 -7.37
CA SER A 90 -0.56 -3.59 -8.44
C SER A 90 0.75 -4.22 -8.91
N SER A 91 1.16 -3.85 -10.12
CA SER A 91 2.41 -4.32 -10.70
C SER A 91 3.65 -3.61 -10.17
N ASP A 92 3.54 -2.37 -9.66
CA ASP A 92 4.71 -1.50 -9.45
C ASP A 92 5.68 -1.46 -10.67
N TYR A 93 5.11 -1.28 -11.87
CA TYR A 93 5.84 -1.35 -13.14
C TYR A 93 6.82 -0.17 -13.31
N HIS A 94 8.05 -0.47 -13.70
CA HIS A 94 9.14 0.52 -13.85
C HIS A 94 9.85 0.41 -15.22
N GLY A 95 9.15 -0.03 -16.27
CA GLY A 95 9.77 -0.21 -17.58
C GLY A 95 10.70 -1.43 -17.59
N THR A 96 11.92 -1.22 -18.07
CA THR A 96 13.00 -2.23 -18.04
C THR A 96 13.87 -2.16 -16.78
N GLY A 97 13.59 -1.22 -15.87
CA GLY A 97 14.38 -1.00 -14.64
C GLY A 97 14.07 -1.99 -13.50
N LYS A 98 12.94 -2.70 -13.58
CA LYS A 98 12.57 -3.81 -12.70
C LYS A 98 12.04 -4.98 -13.53
N LEU A 99 12.00 -6.17 -12.93
CA LEU A 99 11.41 -7.35 -13.57
C LEU A 99 9.87 -7.36 -13.51
N ASN A 100 9.27 -6.41 -12.81
CA ASN A 100 7.82 -6.27 -12.71
C ASN A 100 7.25 -6.09 -14.13
N GLY A 101 6.29 -6.92 -14.52
CA GLY A 101 5.50 -6.77 -15.74
C GLY A 101 4.31 -5.85 -15.52
N LEU A 102 3.94 -5.05 -16.53
CA LEU A 102 2.74 -4.21 -16.42
C LEU A 102 1.50 -5.08 -16.20
N ALA A 103 0.69 -4.71 -15.21
CA ALA A 103 -0.52 -5.44 -14.83
C ALA A 103 -0.31 -6.90 -14.40
N GLU A 104 0.91 -7.31 -14.00
CA GLU A 104 1.16 -8.66 -13.47
C GLU A 104 0.37 -8.97 -12.19
N ASN A 105 -0.02 -7.93 -11.44
CA ASN A 105 -1.03 -7.97 -10.38
C ASN A 105 -1.99 -6.79 -10.58
N THR A 106 -3.24 -6.97 -10.18
CA THR A 106 -4.30 -5.96 -10.32
C THR A 106 -5.20 -5.95 -9.09
N THR A 107 -5.89 -4.83 -8.88
CA THR A 107 -6.94 -4.73 -7.87
C THR A 107 -8.23 -5.32 -8.42
N HIS A 108 -8.86 -6.24 -7.68
CA HIS A 108 -10.14 -6.82 -8.08
C HIS A 108 -11.21 -5.72 -8.24
N PRO A 109 -12.06 -5.75 -9.29
CA PRO A 109 -13.04 -4.69 -9.54
C PRO A 109 -13.92 -4.33 -8.34
N ALA A 110 -14.41 -5.32 -7.59
CA ALA A 110 -15.20 -5.06 -6.38
C ALA A 110 -14.40 -4.35 -5.26
N GLN A 111 -13.10 -4.64 -5.13
CA GLN A 111 -12.24 -3.93 -4.18
C GLN A 111 -11.97 -2.50 -4.65
N TRP A 112 -11.81 -2.31 -5.97
CA TRP A 112 -11.71 -0.97 -6.57
C TRP A 112 -12.97 -0.14 -6.29
N GLU A 113 -14.16 -0.68 -6.54
CA GLU A 113 -15.43 0.00 -6.27
C GLU A 113 -15.59 0.33 -4.78
N LEU A 114 -15.20 -0.59 -3.90
CA LEU A 114 -15.19 -0.36 -2.46
C LEU A 114 -14.23 0.77 -2.09
N LEU A 115 -13.01 0.80 -2.64
CA LEU A 115 -12.04 1.86 -2.39
C LEU A 115 -12.55 3.21 -2.87
N GLU A 116 -13.05 3.27 -4.11
CA GLU A 116 -13.62 4.47 -4.71
C GLU A 116 -14.78 5.03 -3.89
N SER A 117 -15.61 4.15 -3.31
CA SER A 117 -16.75 4.54 -2.48
C SER A 117 -16.35 5.32 -1.21
N GLN A 118 -15.11 5.14 -0.73
CA GLN A 118 -14.57 5.75 0.49
C GLN A 118 -13.87 7.11 0.26
N ALA A 119 -13.83 7.59 -0.98
CA ALA A 119 -13.30 8.91 -1.31
C ALA A 119 -14.37 10.00 -1.13
N ASP A 120 -13.98 11.08 -0.45
CA ASP A 120 -14.87 12.21 -0.13
C ASP A 120 -14.99 13.20 -1.31
N ALA A 121 -13.99 13.25 -2.17
CA ALA A 121 -13.95 14.10 -3.37
C ALA A 121 -13.94 13.25 -4.64
N ARG A 122 -15.12 12.82 -5.11
CA ARG A 122 -15.25 12.06 -6.35
C ARG A 122 -14.94 12.94 -7.57
N ARG A 123 -13.79 12.71 -8.20
CA ARG A 123 -13.46 13.17 -9.57
C ARG A 123 -13.14 11.97 -10.47
N VAL A 124 -13.96 10.91 -10.41
CA VAL A 124 -13.82 9.82 -11.37
C VAL A 124 -14.59 10.19 -12.62
N VAL A 125 -13.85 10.54 -13.68
CA VAL A 125 -14.41 10.74 -15.02
C VAL A 125 -14.81 9.36 -15.54
N ARG A 126 -16.12 9.07 -15.55
CA ARG A 126 -16.64 7.88 -16.21
C ARG A 126 -16.58 8.07 -17.72
N LYS A 127 -16.03 7.10 -18.45
CA LYS A 127 -16.09 7.04 -19.91
C LYS A 127 -17.43 6.52 -20.38
#